data_AF-A0A9E4ZU30-F1
#
_entry.id   AF-A0A9E4ZU30-F1
#
_cell.length_a   1.000
_cell.length_b   1.000
_cell.length_c   1.000
_cell.angle_alpha   90.00
_cell.angle_beta   90.00
_cell.angle_gamma   90.00
#
_symmetry.space_group_name_H-M   'P 1'
#
loop_
_entity.id
_entity.type
_entity.pdbx_description
1 polymer ?
#
loop_
_entity_poly.entity_id
_entity_poly.type
_entity_poly.pdbx_seq_one_letter_code
_entity_poly.pdbx_strand_id
1 'polypeptide(L)' 'MESRRPKEIYTPIHALPRCELKDPCVNLKILEFEKDGVKYCVAYCTVLERYLTKSAVKRCETLWRTCPFAKRSLTQP' A
#
# COMPACT_ATOMS: atom_id res chain seq x y z
N MET A 1 22.70 4.03 12.87
CA MET A 1 21.63 3.13 12.39
C MET A 1 20.67 3.99 11.59
N GLU A 2 20.81 3.96 10.27
CA GLU A 2 20.02 4.78 9.35
C GLU A 2 18.56 4.34 9.47
N SER A 3 17.71 5.22 10.01
CA SER A 3 16.28 4.98 10.07
C SER A 3 15.78 4.75 8.66
N ARG A 4 15.44 3.50 8.32
CA ARG A 4 14.67 3.13 7.12
C ARG A 4 13.25 3.69 7.27
N ARG A 5 13.12 5.01 7.41
CA ARG A 5 11.83 5.70 7.38
C ARG A 5 11.29 5.42 5.98
N PRO A 6 10.17 4.72 5.87
CA PRO A 6 9.56 4.49 4.57
C PRO A 6 9.25 5.86 3.96
N LYS A 7 9.57 6.02 2.67
CA LYS A 7 9.46 7.27 1.87
C LYS A 7 8.27 8.12 2.34
N GLU A 8 8.51 9.38 2.68
CA GLU A 8 7.56 10.26 3.37
C GLU A 8 6.09 10.09 2.92
N ILE A 9 5.22 9.84 3.90
CA ILE A 9 3.78 9.70 3.65
C ILE A 9 3.18 11.08 3.42
N TYR A 10 2.82 11.37 2.16
CA TYR A 10 2.06 12.57 1.83
C TYR A 10 0.55 12.29 1.90
N THR A 11 -0.08 12.71 3.01
CA THR A 11 -1.48 12.40 3.35
C THR A 11 -2.48 12.66 2.21
N PRO A 12 -2.48 13.83 1.53
CA PRO A 12 -3.44 14.11 0.45
C PRO A 12 -3.39 13.13 -0.74
N ILE A 13 -2.24 12.49 -0.94
CA ILE A 13 -1.98 11.57 -2.05
C ILE A 13 -2.16 10.11 -1.61
N HIS A 14 -1.69 9.75 -0.42
CA HIS A 14 -1.58 8.37 0.04
C HIS A 14 -2.71 7.94 0.99
N ALA A 15 -3.31 8.88 1.73
CA ALA A 15 -4.35 8.54 2.69
C ALA A 15 -5.58 7.99 1.96
N LEU A 16 -6.00 6.81 2.41
CA LEU A 16 -7.16 6.11 1.92
C LEU A 16 -8.41 6.58 2.65
N PRO A 17 -9.56 6.62 1.96
CA PRO A 17 -10.84 6.97 2.59
C PRO A 17 -11.32 5.88 3.56
N ARG A 18 -10.82 4.65 3.42
CA ARG A 18 -11.13 3.49 4.27
C ARG A 18 -9.87 2.65 4.46
N CYS A 19 -9.75 2.02 5.61
CA CYS A 19 -8.62 1.16 5.99
C CYS A 19 -8.81 -0.30 5.52
N GLU A 20 -9.89 -0.55 4.79
CA GLU A 20 -10.27 -1.87 4.31
C GLU A 20 -10.35 -1.86 2.78
N LEU A 21 -9.89 -2.94 2.17
CA LEU A 21 -9.98 -3.19 0.74
C LEU A 21 -10.75 -4.48 0.52
N LYS A 22 -11.57 -4.54 -0.54
CA LYS A 22 -12.47 -5.68 -0.75
C LYS A 22 -11.76 -6.93 -1.28
N ASP A 23 -10.80 -6.75 -2.17
CA ASP A 23 -10.00 -7.82 -2.79
C ASP A 23 -8.53 -7.36 -2.89
N PRO A 24 -7.82 -7.27 -1.75
CA PRO A 24 -6.46 -6.75 -1.75
C PRO A 24 -5.49 -7.74 -2.40
N CYS A 25 -4.53 -7.20 -3.15
CA CYS A 25 -3.37 -7.97 -3.60
C CYS A 25 -2.61 -8.54 -2.40
N VAL A 26 -2.13 -9.78 -2.49
CA VAL A 26 -1.31 -10.44 -1.44
C VAL A 26 -0.07 -9.63 -1.03
N ASN A 27 0.47 -8.85 -1.95
CA ASN A 27 1.65 -8.01 -1.74
C ASN A 27 1.33 -6.60 -1.25
N LEU A 28 0.08 -6.33 -0.90
CA LEU A 28 -0.38 -5.03 -0.44
C LEU A 28 -0.67 -5.12 1.06
N LYS A 29 -0.04 -4.25 1.84
CA LYS A 29 -0.31 -4.09 3.27
C LYS A 29 -1.00 -2.76 3.51
N ILE A 30 -2.04 -2.76 4.33
CA ILE A 30 -2.58 -1.53 4.89
C ILE A 30 -1.86 -1.23 6.19
N LEU A 31 -1.39 0.00 6.33
CA LEU A 31 -0.73 0.50 7.52
C LEU A 31 -1.55 1.67 8.05
N GLU A 32 -1.86 1.61 9.33
CA GLU A 32 -2.51 2.69 10.06
C GLU A 32 -1.42 3.57 10.68
N PHE A 33 -1.63 4.88 10.65
CA PHE A 33 -0.80 5.84 11.35
C PHE A 33 -1.64 7.01 11.83
N GLU A 34 -1.19 7.67 12.88
CA GLU A 34 -1.84 8.85 13.42
C GLU A 34 -1.01 10.09 13.07
N LYS A 35 -1.69 11.15 12.64
CA LYS A 35 -1.07 12.44 12.35
C LYS A 35 -2.03 13.55 12.77
N ASP A 36 -1.56 14.51 13.57
CA ASP A 36 -2.38 15.62 14.08
C ASP A 36 -3.65 15.13 14.83
N GLY A 37 -3.55 14.00 15.55
CA GLY A 37 -4.68 13.37 16.25
C GLY A 37 -5.72 12.70 15.35
N VAL A 38 -5.47 12.64 14.04
CA VAL A 38 -6.32 11.97 13.06
C VAL A 38 -5.67 10.68 12.61
N LYS A 39 -6.43 9.57 12.67
CA LYS A 39 -6.00 8.28 12.15
C LYS A 39 -6.15 8.23 10.64
N TYR A 40 -5.09 7.84 9.96
CA TYR A 40 -5.01 7.68 8.52
C TYR A 40 -4.58 6.26 8.17
N CYS A 41 -5.01 5.82 7.00
CA CYS A 41 -4.66 4.52 6.47
C CYS A 41 -3.97 4.69 5.13
N VAL A 42 -2.86 4.00 4.95
CA VAL A 42 -2.08 4.00 3.70
C VAL A 42 -1.82 2.59 3.25
N ALA A 43 -1.76 2.40 1.93
CA ALA A 43 -1.33 1.14 1.39
C ALA A 43 0.17 1.16 1.10
N TYR A 44 0.84 0.07 1.43
CA TYR A 44 2.24 -0.19 1.12
C TYR A 44 2.34 -1.42 0.24
N CYS A 45 3.02 -1.30 -0.90
CA CYS A 45 3.32 -2.44 -1.75
C CYS A 45 4.68 -3.01 -1.33
N THR A 46 4.70 -4.27 -0.89
CA THR A 46 5.92 -4.94 -0.45
C THR A 46 6.88 -5.23 -1.59
N VAL A 47 6.37 -5.51 -2.80
CA VAL A 47 7.21 -5.79 -3.97
C VAL A 47 7.90 -4.54 -4.51
N LEU A 48 7.22 -3.39 -4.47
CA LEU A 48 7.78 -2.11 -4.94
C LEU A 48 8.44 -1.30 -3.81
N GLU A 49 8.40 -1.83 -2.58
CA GLU A 49 8.92 -1.21 -1.36
C GLU A 49 8.55 0.29 -1.24
N ARG A 50 7.27 0.60 -1.46
CA ARG A 50 6.77 1.98 -1.44
C ARG A 50 5.29 2.08 -1.07
N TYR A 51 4.92 3.25 -0.55
CA TYR A 51 3.52 3.62 -0.40
C TYR A 51 2.84 3.83 -1.75
N LEU A 52 1.59 3.39 -1.83
CA LEU A 52 0.74 3.59 -3.00
C LEU A 52 -0.18 4.78 -2.79
N THR A 53 -0.38 5.53 -3.87
CA THR A 53 -1.38 6.60 -3.89
C THR A 53 -2.78 6.01 -3.88
N LYS A 54 -3.77 6.79 -3.43
CA LYS A 54 -5.20 6.39 -3.46
C LYS A 54 -5.66 5.85 -4.83
N SER A 55 -5.19 6.48 -5.90
CA SER A 55 -5.50 6.07 -7.28
C SER A 55 -4.85 4.74 -7.66
N ALA A 56 -3.61 4.50 -7.20
CA ALA A 56 -2.92 3.24 -7.42
C ALA A 56 -3.57 2.10 -6.63
N VAL A 57 -4.03 2.35 -5.41
CA VAL A 57 -4.75 1.35 -4.60
C VAL A 57 -6.04 0.91 -5.27
N LYS A 58 -6.83 1.85 -5.78
CA LYS A 58 -8.06 1.54 -6.54
C LYS A 58 -7.77 0.67 -7.78
N ARG A 59 -6.64 0.91 -8.45
CA ARG A 59 -6.18 0.07 -9.56
C ARG A 59 -5.72 -1.30 -9.09
N CYS A 60 -5.05 -1.39 -7.94
CA CYS A 60 -4.70 -2.67 -7.34
C CYS A 60 -5.95 -3.50 -7.03
N GLU A 61 -6.96 -2.95 -6.37
CA GLU A 61 -8.20 -3.71 -6.08
C GLU A 61 -8.89 -4.29 -7.32
N THR A 62 -8.78 -3.60 -8.47
CA THR A 62 -9.46 -4.01 -9.72
C THR A 62 -8.57 -4.85 -10.64
N LEU A 63 -7.26 -4.63 -10.64
CA LEU A 63 -6.33 -5.18 -11.64
C LEU A 63 -5.15 -5.93 -11.02
N TRP A 64 -5.12 -6.21 -9.72
CA TRP A 64 -3.98 -6.90 -9.12
C TRP A 64 -3.73 -8.30 -9.72
N ARG A 65 -4.77 -8.98 -10.22
CA ARG A 65 -4.63 -10.31 -10.85
C ARG A 65 -3.82 -10.26 -12.15
N THR A 66 -3.79 -9.11 -12.82
CA THR A 66 -2.97 -8.88 -14.01
C THR A 66 -1.66 -8.17 -13.68
N CYS A 67 -1.43 -7.83 -12.41
CA CYS A 67 -0.20 -7.20 -11.96
C CYS A 67 0.99 -8.15 -12.17
N PRO A 68 2.03 -7.75 -12.93
CA PRO A 68 3.20 -8.59 -13.19
C PRO A 68 3.98 -8.93 -11.92
N PHE A 69 3.79 -8.15 -10.87
CA PHE A 69 4.42 -8.31 -9.57
C PHE A 69 3.65 -9.26 -8.65
N ALA A 70 2.34 -9.44 -8.83
CA ALA A 70 1.53 -10.31 -7.98
C ALA A 70 1.92 -11.79 -8.13
N LYS A 71 2.26 -12.20 -9.36
CA LYS A 71 2.63 -13.60 -9.66
C LYS A 71 4.05 -13.96 -9.22
N ARG A 72 4.97 -13.00 -9.12
CA ARG A 72 6.38 -13.27 -8.75
C ARG A 72 6.57 -13.60 -7.26
N SER A 73 5.62 -13.22 -6.42
CA SER A 73 5.71 -13.42 -4.96
C SER A 73 5.23 -14.78 -4.48
N LEU A 74 4.53 -15.55 -5.34
CA LEU A 74 4.14 -16.94 -5.07
C LEU A 74 5.24 -17.94 -5.50
N THR A 75 6.37 -17.45 -6.01
CA THR A 75 7.46 -18.25 -6.56
C THR A 75 8.79 -17.82 -5.95
N GLN A 76 8.87 -17.77 -4.63
CA GLN A 76 10.14 -17.98 -3.94
C GLN A 76 10.04 -19.27 -3.13
N PRO A 77 10.93 -20.25 -3.35
CA PRO A 77 11.04 -21.45 -2.53
C PRO A 77 11.52 -21.15 -1.11
#